data_AF-I1CXC8-F1
#
_entry.id   AF-I1CXC8-F1
#
_cell.length_a   1.000
_cell.length_b   1.000
_cell.length_c   1.000
_cell.angle_alpha   90.00
_cell.angle_beta   90.00
_cell.angle_gamma   90.00
#
_symmetry.space_group_name_H-M   'P 1'
#
loop_
_entity.id
_entity.type
_entity.pdbx_description
1 polymer ?
#
loop_
_entity_poly.entity_id
_entity_poly.type
_entity_poly.pdbx_seq_one_letter_code
_entity_poly.pdbx_strand_id
1 'polypeptide(L)'
;MVETTGEKLLPNDGDSGMQLCPVVQLDLASAKTLADQVSIIQDLRSVSEYCDRLFEILREPEDRQDSVAMQAYWTAALVSYWRCFNTGKRFGLTEEDVKALPYKGEVVEYHRWLGDMRNKNVAHSVNPFEMVKVGAVLSPDGVNPREVQGTGVFSARYVSVDEGGVQQLASLARGLAELVSKRAETQQEVVLEEARKMEFDRLRRMPQLGGTIPSSEDAARARK
;
A
#
# COMPACT_ATOMS: atom_id res chain seq x y z
N MET A 1 -46.19 39.15 58.10
CA MET A 1 -45.63 37.86 58.54
C MET A 1 -46.08 36.82 57.52
N VAL A 2 -45.28 36.21 56.67
CA VAL A 2 -43.83 36.23 56.43
C VAL A 2 -43.65 35.94 54.93
N GLU A 3 -42.79 36.71 54.28
CA GLU A 3 -42.13 36.39 53.00
C GLU A 3 -41.26 35.15 53.14
N THR A 4 -41.22 34.24 52.18
CA THR A 4 -39.93 33.76 51.63
C THR A 4 -40.10 32.93 50.33
N THR A 5 -39.50 33.46 49.25
CA THR A 5 -38.68 32.78 48.21
C THR A 5 -39.21 31.48 47.58
N GLY A 6 -39.47 31.39 46.29
CA GLY A 6 -38.73 31.98 45.17
C GLY A 6 -37.59 31.04 44.74
N GLU A 7 -37.92 29.90 44.14
CA GLU A 7 -36.94 29.06 43.42
C GLU A 7 -37.36 29.00 41.96
N LYS A 8 -36.78 29.93 41.20
CA LYS A 8 -36.85 30.03 39.75
C LYS A 8 -35.97 28.88 39.23
N LEU A 9 -36.57 27.82 38.68
CA LEU A 9 -35.82 26.86 37.88
C LEU A 9 -35.17 27.66 36.74
N LEU A 10 -33.86 27.84 36.85
CA LEU A 10 -33.02 28.37 35.79
C LEU A 10 -33.18 27.46 34.56
N PRO A 11 -33.17 28.00 33.34
CA PRO A 11 -32.95 27.17 32.16
C PRO A 11 -31.64 26.42 32.37
N ASN A 12 -31.67 25.13 32.06
CA ASN A 12 -30.53 24.24 32.06
C ASN A 12 -29.58 24.69 30.94
N ASP A 13 -28.84 25.77 31.17
CA ASP A 13 -27.74 26.25 30.34
C ASP A 13 -26.55 25.32 30.59
N GLY A 14 -26.69 24.08 30.11
CA GLY A 14 -25.72 23.01 30.29
C GLY A 14 -25.54 22.13 29.07
N ASP A 15 -26.33 22.33 28.01
CA ASP A 15 -26.00 21.79 26.69
C ASP A 15 -25.15 22.83 25.96
N SER A 16 -23.86 22.91 26.33
CA SER A 16 -22.84 23.39 25.39
C SER A 16 -22.75 22.36 24.27
N GLY A 17 -23.80 22.34 23.44
CA GLY A 17 -23.92 21.47 22.29
C GLY A 17 -22.62 21.59 21.53
N MET A 18 -21.90 20.47 21.44
CA MET A 18 -20.61 20.39 20.79
C MET A 18 -20.79 20.93 19.37
N GLN A 19 -20.45 22.20 19.17
CA GLN A 19 -20.75 22.90 17.93
C GLN A 19 -19.81 22.32 16.89
N LEU A 20 -20.31 21.36 16.14
CA LEU A 20 -19.55 20.68 15.10
C LEU A 20 -19.12 21.74 14.08
N CYS A 21 -17.81 22.00 14.01
CA CYS A 21 -17.25 22.83 12.97
C CYS A 21 -17.49 22.13 11.62
N PRO A 22 -18.23 22.75 10.67
CA PRO A 22 -18.47 22.14 9.38
C PRO A 22 -17.14 22.00 8.63
N VAL A 23 -16.89 20.81 8.08
CA VAL A 23 -15.68 20.50 7.30
C VAL A 23 -16.12 20.34 5.86
N VAL A 24 -15.57 21.15 4.96
CA VAL A 24 -15.97 21.17 3.54
C VAL A 24 -14.89 20.56 2.64
N GLN A 25 -15.32 19.94 1.55
CA GLN A 25 -14.42 19.37 0.55
C GLN A 25 -13.82 20.50 -0.30
N LEU A 26 -12.49 20.54 -0.39
CA LEU A 26 -11.78 21.47 -1.26
C LEU A 26 -11.55 20.84 -2.65
N ASP A 27 -11.96 21.54 -3.71
CA ASP A 27 -11.63 21.18 -5.10
C ASP A 27 -10.52 22.10 -5.62
N LEU A 28 -9.33 21.96 -5.00
CA LEU A 28 -8.12 22.69 -5.35
C LEU A 28 -7.07 21.71 -5.89
N ALA A 29 -6.21 22.16 -6.81
CA ALA A 29 -5.11 21.34 -7.30
C ALA A 29 -4.15 20.94 -6.17
N SER A 30 -3.85 21.87 -5.26
CA SER A 30 -3.07 21.65 -4.04
C SER A 30 -3.67 20.57 -3.14
N ALA A 31 -5.00 20.57 -2.96
CA ALA A 31 -5.71 19.59 -2.15
C ALA A 31 -5.69 18.18 -2.77
N LYS A 32 -5.74 18.10 -4.11
CA LYS A 32 -5.57 16.83 -4.85
C LYS A 32 -4.15 16.28 -4.66
N THR A 33 -3.12 17.13 -4.77
CA THR A 33 -1.73 16.73 -4.50
C THR A 33 -1.56 16.21 -3.07
N LEU A 34 -2.15 16.89 -2.07
CA LEU A 34 -2.10 16.43 -0.68
C LEU A 34 -2.79 15.07 -0.52
N ALA A 35 -3.95 14.87 -1.13
CA ALA A 35 -4.67 13.59 -1.08
C ALA A 35 -3.85 12.46 -1.71
N ASP A 36 -3.19 12.71 -2.85
CA ASP A 36 -2.30 11.75 -3.49
C ASP A 36 -1.09 11.40 -2.60
N GLN A 37 -0.47 12.40 -1.96
CA GLN A 37 0.63 12.18 -1.01
C GLN A 37 0.20 11.34 0.19
N VAL A 38 -0.97 11.62 0.78
CA VAL A 38 -1.52 10.81 1.89
C VAL A 38 -1.80 9.37 1.43
N SER A 39 -2.32 9.17 0.23
CA SER A 39 -2.54 7.84 -0.33
C SER A 39 -1.20 7.08 -0.51
N ILE A 40 -0.15 7.74 -0.99
CA ILE A 40 1.19 7.13 -1.13
C ILE A 40 1.74 6.73 0.24
N ILE A 41 1.58 7.58 1.27
CA ILE A 41 2.03 7.26 2.64
C ILE A 41 1.32 6.01 3.16
N GLN A 42 0.01 5.88 2.93
CA GLN A 42 -0.75 4.69 3.32
C GLN A 42 -0.22 3.43 2.63
N ASP A 43 0.02 3.51 1.33
CA ASP A 43 0.55 2.39 0.54
C ASP A 43 1.91 1.92 1.07
N LEU A 44 2.83 2.86 1.34
CA LEU A 44 4.16 2.55 1.87
C LEU A 44 4.13 2.01 3.31
N ARG A 45 3.18 2.45 4.13
CA ARG A 45 2.95 1.87 5.47
C ARG A 45 2.47 0.42 5.35
N SER A 46 1.53 0.13 4.45
CA SER A 46 1.10 -1.24 4.20
C SER A 46 2.24 -2.12 3.70
N VAL A 47 3.12 -1.62 2.83
CA VAL A 47 4.34 -2.36 2.42
C VAL A 47 5.19 -2.74 3.64
N SER A 48 5.38 -1.81 4.56
CA SER A 48 6.15 -2.07 5.79
C SER A 48 5.49 -3.14 6.66
N GLU A 49 4.17 -3.11 6.81
CA GLU A 49 3.41 -4.11 7.57
C GLU A 49 3.50 -5.50 6.94
N TYR A 50 3.43 -5.61 5.61
CA TYR A 50 3.62 -6.89 4.91
C TYR A 50 5.05 -7.42 5.09
N CYS A 51 6.07 -6.56 5.04
CA CYS A 51 7.43 -6.96 5.34
C CYS A 51 7.60 -7.45 6.78
N ASP A 52 6.96 -6.79 7.75
CA ASP A 52 7.00 -7.20 9.15
C ASP A 52 6.38 -8.59 9.36
N ARG A 53 5.26 -8.89 8.68
CA ARG A 53 4.67 -10.25 8.65
C ARG A 53 5.57 -11.27 7.97
N LEU A 54 6.26 -10.90 6.89
CA LEU A 54 7.23 -11.77 6.23
C LEU A 54 8.39 -12.12 7.15
N PHE A 55 8.90 -11.16 7.92
CA PHE A 55 9.95 -11.42 8.90
C PHE A 55 9.50 -12.39 10.00
N GLU A 56 8.26 -12.28 10.48
CA GLU A 56 7.71 -13.23 11.45
C GLU A 56 7.76 -14.67 10.88
N ILE A 57 7.35 -14.86 9.62
CA ILE A 57 7.36 -16.18 8.98
C ILE A 57 8.79 -16.68 8.72
N LEU A 58 9.68 -15.83 8.20
CA LEU A 58 11.06 -16.21 7.85
C LEU A 58 11.91 -16.61 9.06
N ARG A 59 11.52 -16.20 10.27
CA ARG A 59 12.18 -16.59 11.53
C ARG A 59 11.79 -17.98 12.02
N GLU A 60 10.70 -18.54 11.50
CA GLU A 60 10.32 -19.92 11.78
C GLU A 60 11.25 -20.91 11.05
N PRO A 61 11.46 -22.11 11.60
CA PRO A 61 12.12 -23.21 10.89
C PRO A 61 11.46 -23.48 9.53
N GLU A 62 12.25 -23.84 8.52
CA GLU A 62 11.79 -24.00 7.12
C GLU A 62 10.59 -24.96 6.98
N ASP A 63 10.54 -26.03 7.77
CA ASP A 63 9.44 -27.00 7.80
C ASP A 63 8.12 -26.45 8.35
N ARG A 64 8.14 -25.26 8.96
CA ARG A 64 6.99 -24.55 9.54
C ARG A 64 6.64 -23.26 8.81
N GLN A 65 7.41 -22.88 7.80
CA GLN A 65 7.16 -21.65 7.04
C GLN A 65 5.91 -21.81 6.16
N ASP A 66 4.95 -20.91 6.35
CA ASP A 66 3.76 -20.84 5.50
C ASP A 66 4.11 -20.19 4.16
N SER A 67 4.49 -21.03 3.19
CA SER A 67 4.83 -20.60 1.83
C SER A 67 3.70 -19.84 1.13
N VAL A 68 2.43 -20.12 1.44
CA VAL A 68 1.29 -19.42 0.82
C VAL A 68 1.19 -18.01 1.39
N ALA A 69 1.28 -17.87 2.71
CA ALA A 69 1.29 -16.56 3.36
C ALA A 69 2.50 -15.73 2.92
N MET A 70 3.69 -16.32 2.82
CA MET A 70 4.88 -15.65 2.32
C MET A 70 4.66 -15.08 0.92
N GLN A 71 4.17 -15.90 -0.01
CA GLN A 71 3.92 -15.47 -1.37
C GLN A 71 2.85 -14.37 -1.43
N ALA A 72 1.80 -14.47 -0.61
CA ALA A 72 0.73 -13.49 -0.54
C ALA A 72 1.23 -12.13 -0.05
N TYR A 73 1.95 -12.09 1.08
CA TYR A 73 2.50 -10.85 1.62
C TYR A 73 3.54 -10.24 0.70
N TRP A 74 4.43 -11.04 0.10
CA TRP A 74 5.43 -10.55 -0.85
C TRP A 74 4.76 -9.93 -2.08
N THR A 75 3.76 -10.60 -2.64
CA THR A 75 3.03 -10.08 -3.81
C THR A 75 2.27 -8.79 -3.46
N ALA A 76 1.61 -8.74 -2.30
CA ALA A 76 0.92 -7.56 -1.83
C ALA A 76 1.88 -6.38 -1.61
N ALA A 77 3.06 -6.64 -1.04
CA ALA A 77 4.12 -5.63 -0.85
C ALA A 77 4.61 -5.08 -2.19
N LEU A 78 4.90 -5.93 -3.17
CA LEU A 78 5.33 -5.51 -4.50
C LEU A 78 4.27 -4.67 -5.22
N VAL A 79 3.00 -5.08 -5.15
CA VAL A 79 1.89 -4.35 -5.79
C VAL A 79 1.68 -2.99 -5.13
N SER A 80 1.65 -2.92 -3.81
CA SER A 80 1.48 -1.67 -3.07
C SER A 80 2.66 -0.74 -3.26
N TYR A 81 3.89 -1.24 -3.23
CA TYR A 81 5.10 -0.47 -3.49
C TYR A 81 5.08 0.13 -4.90
N TRP A 82 4.84 -0.68 -5.93
CA TRP A 82 4.89 -0.21 -7.32
C TRP A 82 3.74 0.76 -7.65
N ARG A 83 2.60 0.66 -6.96
CA ARG A 83 1.49 1.61 -7.10
C ARG A 83 1.91 3.05 -6.76
N CYS A 84 2.83 3.23 -5.81
CA CYS A 84 3.35 4.56 -5.44
C CYS A 84 4.08 5.27 -6.59
N PHE A 85 4.60 4.51 -7.56
CA PHE A 85 5.36 5.01 -8.72
C PHE A 85 4.52 5.09 -9.99
N ASN A 86 3.22 4.77 -9.93
CA ASN A 86 2.38 4.77 -11.12
C ASN A 86 1.90 6.20 -11.43
N THR A 87 2.68 6.90 -12.26
CA THR A 87 2.56 8.32 -12.63
C THR A 87 1.44 8.63 -13.63
N GLY A 88 0.25 8.04 -13.47
CA GLY A 88 -0.91 8.37 -14.29
C GLY A 88 -1.38 9.83 -14.11
N LYS A 89 -2.69 10.09 -14.02
CA LYS A 89 -3.20 11.45 -13.78
C LYS A 89 -2.92 12.02 -12.37
N ARG A 90 -2.15 11.31 -11.53
CA ARG A 90 -1.94 11.59 -10.10
C ARG A 90 -0.48 11.91 -9.82
N PHE A 91 -0.24 12.63 -8.73
CA PHE A 91 1.10 12.73 -8.17
C PHE A 91 1.61 11.32 -7.83
N GLY A 92 2.83 11.00 -8.24
CA GLY A 92 3.47 9.71 -8.00
C GLY A 92 4.95 9.91 -7.69
N LEU A 93 5.53 8.93 -7.00
CA LEU A 93 6.97 8.87 -6.77
C LEU A 93 7.73 8.61 -8.06
N THR A 94 8.98 9.03 -8.06
CA THR A 94 9.93 8.89 -9.16
C THR A 94 11.18 8.16 -8.71
N GLU A 95 11.99 7.71 -9.67
CA GLU A 95 13.30 7.13 -9.36
C GLU A 95 14.22 8.15 -8.66
N GLU A 96 14.06 9.44 -8.93
CA GLU A 96 14.81 10.50 -8.23
C GLU A 96 14.47 10.56 -6.75
N ASP A 97 13.24 10.23 -6.36
CA ASP A 97 12.86 10.12 -4.94
C ASP A 97 13.56 8.96 -4.25
N VAL A 98 13.82 7.87 -4.98
CA VAL A 98 14.60 6.73 -4.49
C VAL A 98 16.07 7.12 -4.33
N LYS A 99 16.65 7.83 -5.32
CA LYS A 99 18.03 8.34 -5.28
C LYS A 99 18.26 9.35 -4.16
N ALA A 100 17.24 10.10 -3.79
CA ALA A 100 17.31 11.09 -2.72
C ALA A 100 17.41 10.47 -1.31
N LEU A 101 17.16 9.16 -1.17
CA LEU A 101 17.27 8.47 0.12
C LEU A 101 18.75 8.32 0.52
N PRO A 102 19.07 8.40 1.82
CA PRO A 102 20.44 8.32 2.33
C PRO A 102 20.98 6.88 2.38
N TYR A 103 20.65 6.07 1.38
CA TYR A 103 21.07 4.67 1.28
C TYR A 103 22.27 4.53 0.33
N LYS A 104 23.16 3.58 0.65
CA LYS A 104 24.37 3.29 -0.13
C LYS A 104 24.16 2.02 -0.96
N GLY A 105 24.89 1.91 -2.07
CA GLY A 105 24.87 0.74 -2.95
C GLY A 105 23.90 0.89 -4.12
N GLU A 106 23.47 -0.25 -4.67
CA GLU A 106 22.65 -0.36 -5.88
C GLU A 106 21.15 -0.18 -5.60
N VAL A 107 20.79 0.95 -4.97
CA VAL A 107 19.44 1.22 -4.47
C VAL A 107 18.42 1.33 -5.62
N VAL A 108 18.85 1.95 -6.73
CA VAL A 108 18.00 2.16 -7.91
C VAL A 108 17.81 0.86 -8.67
N GLU A 109 18.86 0.06 -8.79
CA GLU A 109 18.80 -1.26 -9.40
C GLU A 109 17.85 -2.17 -8.62
N TYR A 110 17.91 -2.14 -7.28
CA TYR A 110 16.97 -2.87 -6.44
C TYR A 110 15.52 -2.39 -6.62
N HIS A 111 15.30 -1.06 -6.67
CA HIS A 111 13.98 -0.49 -6.99
C HIS A 111 13.43 -1.01 -8.33
N ARG A 112 14.24 -1.00 -9.39
CA ARG A 112 13.84 -1.49 -10.72
C ARG A 112 13.54 -2.99 -10.68
N TRP A 113 14.38 -3.76 -9.99
CA TRP A 113 14.20 -5.19 -9.81
C TRP A 113 12.86 -5.52 -9.13
N LEU A 114 12.42 -4.74 -8.13
CA LEU A 114 11.10 -4.90 -7.51
C LEU A 114 9.95 -4.72 -8.53
N GLY A 115 10.08 -3.76 -9.44
CA GLY A 115 9.14 -3.55 -10.54
C GLY A 115 9.07 -4.74 -11.50
N ASP A 116 10.23 -5.29 -11.87
CA ASP A 116 10.33 -6.48 -12.70
C ASP A 116 9.73 -7.71 -12.02
N MET A 117 9.98 -7.88 -10.72
CA MET A 117 9.38 -8.94 -9.91
C MET A 117 7.86 -8.85 -9.87
N ARG A 118 7.31 -7.64 -9.65
CA ARG A 118 5.88 -7.40 -9.72
C ARG A 118 5.32 -7.80 -11.07
N ASN A 119 5.97 -7.40 -12.16
CA ASN A 119 5.51 -7.70 -13.51
C ASN A 119 5.52 -9.20 -13.81
N LYS A 120 6.54 -9.93 -13.34
CA LYS A 120 6.63 -11.39 -13.48
C LYS A 120 5.61 -12.14 -12.62
N ASN A 121 5.25 -11.61 -11.45
CA ASN A 121 4.20 -12.18 -10.61
C ASN A 121 2.78 -11.94 -11.16
N VAL A 122 2.60 -10.95 -12.05
CA VAL A 122 1.31 -10.56 -12.63
C VAL A 122 1.13 -11.00 -14.10
N ALA A 123 2.22 -11.26 -14.83
CA ALA A 123 2.18 -11.65 -16.25
C ALA A 123 2.42 -13.17 -16.48
N HIS A 124 1.59 -13.76 -17.34
CA HIS A 124 1.42 -15.21 -17.59
C HIS A 124 2.56 -15.98 -18.29
N SER A 125 2.57 -17.29 -18.05
CA SER A 125 2.91 -18.44 -18.93
C SER A 125 4.35 -18.93 -19.10
N VAL A 126 5.37 -18.20 -18.69
CA VAL A 126 6.73 -18.76 -18.48
C VAL A 126 7.39 -17.94 -17.39
N ASN A 127 7.11 -18.31 -16.15
CA ASN A 127 7.72 -17.67 -15.01
C ASN A 127 9.09 -18.33 -14.79
N PRO A 128 10.24 -17.65 -14.94
CA PRO A 128 11.55 -18.24 -14.59
C PRO A 128 11.63 -18.62 -13.10
N PHE A 129 10.67 -18.16 -12.31
CA PHE A 129 10.46 -18.50 -10.92
C PHE A 129 9.50 -19.68 -10.71
N GLU A 130 9.04 -20.35 -11.76
CA GLU A 130 8.25 -21.58 -11.68
C GLU A 130 8.80 -22.59 -12.67
N MET A 131 9.32 -23.70 -12.17
CA MET A 131 9.90 -24.76 -12.98
C MET A 131 9.04 -26.00 -12.82
N VAL A 132 8.33 -26.36 -13.89
CA VAL A 132 7.69 -27.66 -14.02
C VAL A 132 8.45 -28.48 -15.06
N LYS A 133 8.94 -29.66 -14.66
CA LYS A 133 9.63 -30.61 -15.54
C LYS A 133 8.90 -31.93 -15.51
N VAL A 134 8.73 -32.54 -16.68
CA VAL A 134 8.16 -33.88 -16.82
C VAL A 134 9.26 -34.81 -17.31
N GLY A 135 9.49 -35.89 -16.58
CA GLY A 135 10.47 -36.92 -16.92
C GLY A 135 9.80 -38.26 -17.19
N ALA A 136 10.39 -39.08 -18.05
CA ALA A 136 10.02 -40.47 -18.19
C ALA A 136 10.69 -41.29 -17.08
N VAL A 137 9.93 -42.20 -16.45
CA VAL A 137 10.47 -43.20 -15.53
C VAL A 137 10.91 -44.39 -16.37
N LEU A 138 12.19 -44.71 -16.33
CA LEU A 138 12.78 -45.80 -17.10
C LEU A 138 12.92 -47.05 -16.22
N SER A 139 12.77 -48.23 -16.82
CA SER A 139 13.15 -49.49 -16.18
C SER A 139 14.62 -49.44 -15.70
N PRO A 140 14.96 -49.98 -14.52
CA PRO A 140 16.34 -49.99 -14.03
C PRO A 140 17.33 -50.66 -14.99
N ASP A 141 18.58 -50.22 -14.93
CA ASP A 141 19.66 -50.82 -15.73
C ASP A 141 19.79 -52.32 -15.45
N GLY A 142 19.83 -53.13 -16.52
CA GLY A 142 19.94 -54.59 -16.45
C GLY A 142 18.62 -55.35 -16.57
N VAL A 143 17.46 -54.67 -16.59
CA VAL A 143 16.15 -55.28 -16.85
C VAL A 143 15.83 -55.25 -18.35
N ASN A 144 15.31 -56.37 -18.89
CA ASN A 144 14.80 -56.48 -20.26
C ASN A 144 13.33 -56.96 -20.24
N PRO A 145 12.44 -56.35 -21.04
CA PRO A 145 12.71 -55.27 -21.99
C PRO A 145 12.99 -53.93 -21.29
N ARG A 146 13.85 -53.12 -21.89
CA ARG A 146 14.02 -51.72 -21.48
C ARG A 146 12.77 -50.96 -21.90
N GLU A 147 12.03 -50.43 -20.94
CA GLU A 147 10.76 -49.78 -21.20
C GLU A 147 10.56 -48.52 -20.36
N VAL A 148 9.68 -47.65 -20.86
CA VAL A 148 9.18 -46.52 -20.09
C VAL A 148 8.07 -47.04 -19.18
N GLN A 149 8.30 -46.99 -17.88
CA GLN A 149 7.38 -47.50 -16.87
C GLN A 149 6.36 -46.46 -16.43
N GLY A 150 6.60 -45.18 -16.72
CA GLY A 150 5.67 -44.11 -16.41
C GLY A 150 6.28 -42.73 -16.59
N THR A 151 5.68 -41.75 -15.91
CA THR A 151 6.12 -40.35 -15.92
C THR A 151 6.23 -39.82 -14.50
N GLY A 152 7.28 -39.03 -14.24
CA GLY A 152 7.43 -38.24 -13.02
C GLY A 152 7.24 -36.75 -13.32
N VAL A 153 6.62 -36.03 -12.40
CA VAL A 153 6.46 -34.57 -12.49
C VAL A 153 7.25 -33.93 -11.35
N PHE A 154 8.13 -33.00 -11.70
CA PHE A 154 8.85 -32.14 -10.76
C PHE A 154 8.30 -30.72 -10.89
N SER A 155 8.00 -30.07 -9.77
CA SER A 155 7.56 -28.69 -9.70
C SER A 155 8.32 -27.94 -8.61
N ALA A 156 8.82 -26.74 -8.92
CA ALA A 156 9.46 -25.84 -7.98
C ALA A 156 9.05 -24.39 -8.27
N ARG A 157 8.94 -23.57 -7.22
CA ARG A 157 8.55 -22.16 -7.32
C ARG A 157 9.39 -21.26 -6.41
N TYR A 158 9.76 -20.07 -6.88
CA TYR A 158 10.30 -19.00 -6.05
C TYR A 158 9.14 -18.37 -5.27
N VAL A 159 9.18 -18.54 -3.95
CA VAL A 159 8.08 -18.14 -3.06
C VAL A 159 8.25 -16.70 -2.58
N SER A 160 9.48 -16.31 -2.23
CA SER A 160 9.83 -14.96 -1.79
C SER A 160 11.33 -14.71 -1.92
N VAL A 161 11.74 -13.46 -1.72
CA VAL A 161 13.14 -13.14 -1.40
C VAL A 161 13.52 -13.68 -0.03
N ASP A 162 14.83 -13.73 0.20
CA ASP A 162 15.41 -13.96 1.52
C ASP A 162 15.16 -12.76 2.46
N GLU A 163 15.55 -12.94 3.72
CA GLU A 163 15.41 -11.92 4.77
C GLU A 163 16.02 -10.58 4.35
N GLY A 164 17.16 -10.61 3.64
CA GLY A 164 17.85 -9.42 3.15
C GLY A 164 17.00 -8.61 2.16
N GLY A 165 16.38 -9.27 1.17
CA GLY A 165 15.48 -8.61 0.23
C GLY A 165 14.25 -8.00 0.93
N VAL A 166 13.64 -8.73 1.87
CA VAL A 166 12.50 -8.19 2.66
C VAL A 166 12.93 -6.93 3.42
N GLN A 167 14.13 -6.92 3.99
CA GLN A 167 14.68 -5.78 4.74
C GLN A 167 14.99 -4.57 3.88
N GLN A 168 15.52 -4.79 2.68
CA GLN A 168 15.77 -3.71 1.73
C GLN A 168 14.45 -3.07 1.27
N LEU A 169 13.41 -3.86 1.00
CA LEU A 169 12.09 -3.34 0.63
C LEU A 169 11.46 -2.54 1.77
N ALA A 170 11.52 -3.07 3.00
CA ALA A 170 11.00 -2.38 4.17
C ALA A 170 11.72 -1.04 4.42
N SER A 171 13.04 -1.01 4.24
CA SER A 171 13.85 0.22 4.37
C SER A 171 13.47 1.24 3.31
N LEU A 172 13.37 0.84 2.04
CA LEU A 172 12.88 1.72 0.97
C LEU A 172 11.50 2.28 1.27
N ALA A 173 10.55 1.44 1.69
CA ALA A 173 9.20 1.86 1.99
C ALA A 173 9.15 2.91 3.11
N ARG A 174 9.89 2.67 4.20
CA ARG A 174 9.97 3.60 5.34
C ARG A 174 10.64 4.92 4.96
N GLY A 175 11.76 4.86 4.24
CA GLY A 175 12.47 6.07 3.78
C GLY A 175 11.62 6.94 2.85
N LEU A 176 10.91 6.32 1.90
CA LEU A 176 9.98 7.03 1.02
C LEU A 176 8.78 7.58 1.80
N ALA A 177 8.25 6.85 2.77
CA ALA A 177 7.12 7.31 3.57
C ALA A 177 7.49 8.57 4.37
N GLU A 178 8.70 8.62 4.93
CA GLU A 178 9.21 9.81 5.62
C GLU A 178 9.38 10.99 4.66
N LEU A 179 9.99 10.75 3.48
CA LEU A 179 10.17 11.77 2.45
C LEU A 179 8.84 12.35 1.97
N VAL A 180 7.83 11.51 1.72
CA VAL A 180 6.50 11.96 1.29
C VAL A 180 5.74 12.64 2.43
N SER A 181 5.93 12.21 3.68
CA SER A 181 5.32 12.86 4.85
C SER A 181 5.78 14.31 4.98
N LYS A 182 7.08 14.57 4.82
CA LYS A 182 7.63 15.94 4.80
C LYS A 182 7.01 16.79 3.67
N ARG A 183 6.82 16.22 2.49
CA ARG A 183 6.15 16.90 1.37
C ARG A 183 4.68 17.18 1.65
N ALA A 184 3.99 16.25 2.31
CA ALA A 184 2.58 16.40 2.70
C ALA A 184 2.40 17.51 3.73
N GLU A 185 3.30 17.64 4.70
CA GLU A 185 3.29 18.73 5.67
C GLU A 185 3.39 20.10 4.97
N THR A 186 4.37 20.28 4.07
CA THR A 186 4.48 21.50 3.26
C THR A 186 3.26 21.74 2.39
N GLN A 187 2.72 20.69 1.75
CA GLN A 187 1.55 20.81 0.88
C GLN A 187 0.28 21.16 1.68
N GLN A 188 0.16 20.69 2.93
CA GLN A 188 -0.92 21.03 3.83
C GLN A 188 -0.93 22.52 4.17
N GLU A 189 0.24 23.14 4.39
CA GLU A 189 0.35 24.59 4.58
C GLU A 189 -0.11 25.35 3.33
N VAL A 190 0.28 24.90 2.13
CA VAL A 190 -0.17 25.49 0.86
C VAL A 190 -1.69 25.41 0.72
N VAL A 191 -2.29 24.25 0.99
CA VAL A 191 -3.75 24.06 0.92
C VAL A 191 -4.45 24.98 1.91
N LEU A 192 -3.92 25.11 3.13
CA LEU A 192 -4.50 25.98 4.16
C LEU A 192 -4.44 27.45 3.75
N GLU A 193 -3.33 27.91 3.21
CA GLU A 193 -3.18 29.29 2.72
C GLU A 193 -4.09 29.59 1.53
N GLU A 194 -4.25 28.65 0.60
CA GLU A 194 -5.21 28.80 -0.50
C GLU A 194 -6.65 28.84 0.00
N ALA A 195 -7.01 27.95 0.94
CA ALA A 195 -8.34 27.94 1.55
C ALA A 195 -8.63 29.24 2.31
N ARG A 196 -7.65 29.81 3.03
CA ARG A 196 -7.77 31.11 3.73
C ARG A 196 -8.04 32.29 2.80
N LYS A 197 -7.56 32.22 1.55
CA LYS A 197 -7.80 33.26 0.53
C LYS A 197 -9.17 33.14 -0.12
N MET A 198 -9.85 32.01 0.04
CA MET A 198 -11.22 31.84 -0.45
C MET A 198 -12.20 32.62 0.43
N GLU A 199 -13.23 33.17 -0.19
CA GLU A 199 -14.31 33.82 0.53
C GLU A 199 -15.03 32.82 1.46
N PHE A 200 -15.25 33.20 2.72
CA PHE A 200 -15.84 32.32 3.73
C PHE A 200 -17.24 31.81 3.35
N ASP A 201 -18.07 32.67 2.76
CA ASP A 201 -19.42 32.29 2.31
C ASP A 201 -19.38 31.30 1.15
N ARG A 202 -18.35 31.37 0.30
CA ARG A 202 -18.11 30.36 -0.74
C ARG A 202 -17.75 29.03 -0.11
N LEU A 203 -16.84 29.00 0.86
CA LEU A 203 -16.46 27.79 1.58
C LEU A 203 -17.68 27.11 2.23
N ARG A 204 -18.55 27.88 2.90
CA ARG A 204 -19.78 27.35 3.51
C ARG A 204 -20.76 26.69 2.55
N ARG A 205 -20.75 27.07 1.26
CA ARG A 205 -21.60 26.49 0.22
C ARG A 205 -20.98 25.26 -0.45
N MET A 206 -19.73 24.95 -0.17
CA MET A 206 -19.07 23.77 -0.72
C MET A 206 -19.66 22.48 -0.12
N PRO A 207 -19.58 21.35 -0.84
CA PRO A 207 -19.99 20.06 -0.31
C PRO A 207 -19.27 19.76 1.01
N GLN A 208 -19.96 19.11 1.95
CA GLN A 208 -19.31 18.62 3.17
C GLN A 208 -18.26 17.57 2.81
N LEU A 209 -17.16 17.53 3.56
CA LEU A 209 -16.14 16.52 3.40
C LEU A 209 -16.75 15.15 3.72
N GLY A 210 -16.79 14.28 2.74
CA GLY A 210 -17.35 12.95 2.85
C GLY A 210 -17.02 12.12 1.60
N GLY A 211 -17.37 10.84 1.64
CA GLY A 211 -17.20 9.93 0.52
C GLY A 211 -18.39 8.99 0.40
N THR A 212 -18.71 8.59 -0.84
CA THR A 212 -19.62 7.48 -1.09
C THR A 212 -18.84 6.18 -1.04
N ILE A 213 -19.33 5.20 -0.28
CA ILE A 213 -18.76 3.85 -0.29
C ILE A 213 -18.98 3.27 -1.69
N PRO A 214 -17.92 2.92 -2.44
CA PRO A 214 -18.06 2.35 -3.76
C PRO A 214 -18.81 1.02 -3.71
N SER A 215 -19.69 0.78 -4.69
CA SER A 215 -20.43 -0.47 -4.84
C SER A 215 -19.66 -1.46 -5.73
N SER A 216 -20.14 -2.71 -5.81
CA SER A 216 -19.60 -3.71 -6.75
C SER A 216 -19.70 -3.25 -8.22
N GLU A 217 -20.68 -2.42 -8.57
CA GLU A 217 -20.85 -1.86 -9.91
C GLU A 217 -19.76 -0.82 -10.24
N ASP A 218 -19.23 -0.12 -9.23
CA ASP A 218 -18.14 0.84 -9.41
C ASP A 218 -16.81 0.13 -9.69
N ALA A 219 -16.65 -1.13 -9.27
CA ALA A 219 -15.47 -1.93 -9.59
C ALA A 219 -15.34 -2.23 -11.09
N ALA A 220 -16.46 -2.27 -11.83
CA ALA A 220 -16.48 -2.51 -13.26
C ALA A 220 -16.27 -1.24 -14.11
N ARG A 221 -16.32 -0.04 -13.49
CA ARG A 221 -16.14 1.22 -14.21
C ARG A 221 -14.67 1.45 -14.54
N ALA A 222 -14.39 1.76 -15.81
CA ALA A 222 -13.07 2.23 -16.21
C ALA A 222 -12.72 3.51 -15.43
N ARG A 223 -11.49 3.60 -14.92
CA ARG A 223 -10.98 4.81 -14.25
C ARG A 223 -11.05 5.98 -15.24
N LYS A 224 -11.87 7.00 -14.94
CA LYS A 224 -11.96 8.25 -15.72
C LYS A 224 -10.74 9.13 -15.50
#